data_AF-A0AAV8FD48-F1
#
_entry.id   AF-A0AAV8FD48-F1
#
_cell.length_a   1.000
_cell.length_b   1.000
_cell.length_c   1.000
_cell.angle_alpha   90.00
_cell.angle_beta   90.00
_cell.angle_gamma   90.00
#
_symmetry.space_group_name_H-M   'P 1'
#
loop_
_entity.id
_entity.type
_entity.pdbx_description
1 polymer ?
#
loop_
_entity_poly.entity_id
_entity_poly.type
_entity_poly.pdbx_seq_one_letter_code
_entity_poly.pdbx_strand_id
1 'polypeptide(L)'
;MSWQAVVDDNLMDRGLASAAIFHVYGNLLAASQSFSYKSEEITVILQGFENPAAIKGNGFSLGGTQYSILMAETDVVIGKKGTQGICIKKTINALIIIGICDKPMEIGRCAAIVEEIADALVYANRVIDD
;
A
#
# COMPACT_ATOMS: atom_id res chain seq x y z
N MET A 1 7.59 17.90 5.52
CA MET A 1 6.95 16.76 6.23
C MET A 1 7.84 15.54 6.08
N SER A 2 7.92 14.66 7.08
CA SER A 2 8.67 13.40 6.99
C SER A 2 7.76 12.27 6.51
N TRP A 3 8.32 11.19 5.97
CA TRP A 3 7.55 10.00 5.59
C TRP A 3 6.79 9.38 6.76
N GLN A 4 7.38 9.42 7.97
CA GLN A 4 6.74 8.90 9.17
C GLN A 4 5.49 9.69 9.53
N ALA A 5 5.52 11.03 9.43
CA ALA A 5 4.34 11.86 9.67
C ALA A 5 3.20 11.55 8.69
N VAL A 6 3.52 11.21 7.42
CA VAL A 6 2.49 10.80 6.44
C VAL A 6 1.84 9.48 6.86
N VAL A 7 2.62 8.52 7.37
CA VAL A 7 2.06 7.26 7.85
C VAL A 7 1.20 7.50 9.09
N ASP A 8 1.71 8.21 10.08
CA ASP A 8 1.02 8.39 11.35
C ASP A 8 -0.21 9.30 11.20
N ASP A 9 -0.03 10.51 10.67
CA ASP A 9 -1.05 11.56 10.66
C ASP A 9 -2.03 11.45 9.47
N ASN A 10 -1.64 10.77 8.37
CA ASN A 10 -2.46 10.71 7.16
C ASN A 10 -2.97 9.31 6.81
N LEU A 11 -2.39 8.24 7.35
CA LEU A 11 -2.88 6.88 7.13
C LEU A 11 -3.45 6.29 8.42
N MET A 12 -2.68 6.25 9.51
CA MET A 12 -3.09 5.62 10.76
C MET A 12 -4.21 6.41 11.45
N ASP A 13 -4.12 7.74 11.52
CA ASP A 13 -5.19 8.61 12.07
C ASP A 13 -6.53 8.52 11.32
N ARG A 14 -6.52 7.99 10.09
CA ARG A 14 -7.74 7.72 9.30
C ARG A 14 -8.35 6.35 9.58
N GLY A 15 -7.78 5.59 10.52
CA GLY A 15 -8.31 4.32 11.03
C GLY A 15 -7.80 3.08 10.30
N LEU A 16 -6.68 3.18 9.55
CA LEU A 16 -6.02 1.99 9.02
C LEU A 16 -5.43 1.15 10.17
N ALA A 17 -5.45 -0.17 10.01
CA ALA A 17 -4.91 -1.10 10.99
C ALA A 17 -3.37 -1.13 10.96
N SER A 18 -2.80 -1.05 9.76
CA SER A 18 -1.36 -0.89 9.53
C SER A 18 -1.12 -0.18 8.20
N ALA A 19 -0.02 0.56 8.10
CA ALA A 19 0.36 1.22 6.87
C ALA A 19 1.88 1.31 6.70
N ALA A 20 2.34 1.41 5.46
CA ALA A 20 3.74 1.63 5.15
C ALA A 20 3.93 2.33 3.81
N ILE A 21 5.06 3.03 3.69
CA ILE A 21 5.52 3.67 2.47
C ILE A 21 6.88 3.08 2.12
N PHE A 22 7.01 2.59 0.89
CA PHE A 22 8.24 2.07 0.31
C PHE A 22 8.63 2.87 -0.93
N HIS A 23 9.91 2.85 -1.26
CA HIS A 23 10.36 3.14 -2.62
C HIS A 23 10.11 1.90 -3.50
N VAL A 24 9.88 2.08 -4.81
CA VAL A 24 9.77 0.97 -5.78
C VAL A 24 11.01 0.08 -5.88
N TYR A 25 12.11 0.44 -5.22
CA TYR A 25 13.32 -0.37 -5.10
C TYR A 25 13.30 -1.29 -3.86
N GLY A 26 12.17 -1.34 -3.13
CA GLY A 26 12.00 -2.17 -1.93
C GLY A 26 12.50 -1.54 -0.63
N ASN A 27 13.05 -0.33 -0.68
CA ASN A 27 13.51 0.38 0.52
C ASN A 27 12.31 0.90 1.33
N LEU A 28 12.27 0.58 2.62
CA LEU A 28 11.28 1.14 3.54
C LEU A 28 11.58 2.63 3.79
N LEU A 29 10.58 3.48 3.62
CA LEU A 29 10.66 4.91 3.93
C LEU A 29 10.01 5.23 5.29
N ALA A 30 8.86 4.62 5.57
CA ALA A 30 8.16 4.71 6.84
C ALA A 30 7.15 3.57 7.01
N ALA A 31 6.85 3.21 8.25
CA ALA A 31 5.85 2.20 8.57
C ALA A 31 5.21 2.47 9.94
N SER A 32 3.96 2.07 10.09
CA SER A 32 3.28 2.02 11.37
C SER A 32 3.88 0.92 12.25
N GLN A 33 3.82 1.06 13.57
CA GLN A 33 4.35 0.04 14.50
C GLN A 33 3.72 -1.35 14.32
N SER A 34 2.47 -1.41 13.86
CA SER A 34 1.72 -2.65 13.59
C SER A 34 2.01 -3.26 12.21
N PHE A 35 2.89 -2.65 11.41
CA PHE A 35 3.21 -3.15 10.07
C PHE A 35 4.33 -4.19 10.14
N SER A 36 4.03 -5.40 9.69
CA SER A 36 4.98 -6.51 9.62
C SER A 36 5.11 -6.99 8.18
N TYR A 37 6.35 -7.24 7.75
CA TYR A 37 6.66 -7.69 6.39
C TYR A 37 7.95 -8.49 6.35
N LYS A 38 8.11 -9.29 5.30
CA LYS A 38 9.40 -9.85 4.88
C LYS A 38 9.85 -9.20 3.57
N SER A 39 11.15 -9.07 3.36
CA SER A 39 11.71 -8.45 2.16
C SER A 39 11.29 -9.18 0.87
N GLU A 40 11.12 -10.50 0.93
CA GLU A 40 10.66 -11.31 -0.19
C GLU A 40 9.21 -10.99 -0.56
N GLU A 41 8.34 -10.68 0.42
CA GLU A 41 6.94 -10.32 0.20
C GLU A 41 6.84 -9.01 -0.59
N ILE A 42 7.67 -8.01 -0.26
CA ILE A 42 7.73 -6.74 -0.99
C ILE A 42 8.21 -6.95 -2.43
N THR A 43 9.20 -7.83 -2.63
CA THR A 43 9.68 -8.19 -3.97
C THR A 43 8.57 -8.81 -4.83
N VAL A 44 7.77 -9.72 -4.25
CA VAL A 44 6.62 -10.34 -4.95
C VAL A 44 5.56 -9.30 -5.31
N ILE A 45 5.25 -8.36 -4.40
CA ILE A 45 4.31 -7.26 -4.67
C ILE A 45 4.82 -6.38 -5.82
N LEU A 46 6.11 -6.03 -5.82
CA LEU A 46 6.74 -5.24 -6.88
C LEU A 46 6.63 -5.89 -8.26
N GLN A 47 6.97 -7.18 -8.34
CA GLN A 47 6.82 -7.96 -9.57
C GLN A 47 5.35 -8.12 -9.98
N GLY A 48 4.43 -8.11 -9.01
CA GLY A 48 2.99 -8.13 -9.25
C GLY A 48 2.49 -6.92 -10.05
N PHE A 49 3.09 -5.74 -9.88
CA PHE A 49 2.77 -4.57 -10.70
C PHE A 49 3.28 -4.68 -12.14
N GLU A 50 4.34 -5.46 -12.38
CA GLU A 50 4.85 -5.75 -13.72
C GLU A 50 4.03 -6.84 -14.41
N ASN A 51 3.45 -7.77 -13.64
CA ASN A 51 2.58 -8.83 -14.13
C ASN A 51 1.29 -8.97 -13.29
N PRO A 52 0.30 -8.07 -13.47
CA PRO A 52 -0.96 -8.12 -12.73
C PRO A 52 -1.78 -9.40 -12.95
N ALA A 53 -1.58 -10.08 -14.08
CA ALA A 53 -2.25 -11.35 -14.35
C ALA A 53 -1.77 -12.47 -13.41
N ALA A 54 -0.47 -12.53 -13.12
CA ALA A 54 0.10 -13.50 -12.21
C ALA A 54 -0.41 -13.29 -10.77
N ILE A 55 -0.43 -12.04 -10.29
CA ILE A 55 -0.88 -11.76 -8.92
C ILE A 55 -2.38 -12.05 -8.77
N LYS A 56 -3.21 -11.77 -9.78
CA LYS A 56 -4.65 -12.12 -9.79
C LYS A 56 -4.90 -13.61 -9.58
N GLY A 57 -4.09 -14.47 -10.19
CA GLY A 57 -4.23 -15.92 -10.08
C GLY A 57 -3.73 -16.48 -8.74
N ASN A 58 -2.57 -16.00 -8.26
CA ASN A 58 -1.86 -16.61 -7.15
C ASN A 58 -2.10 -15.93 -5.79
N GLY A 59 -2.57 -14.68 -5.79
CA GLY A 59 -2.54 -13.83 -4.61
C GLY A 59 -1.11 -13.45 -4.19
N PHE A 60 -0.98 -12.89 -3.00
CA PHE A 60 0.32 -12.61 -2.38
C PHE A 60 0.22 -12.68 -0.85
N SER A 61 1.37 -12.82 -0.19
CA SER A 61 1.49 -12.73 1.26
C SER A 61 2.07 -11.39 1.67
N LEU A 62 1.59 -10.83 2.78
CA LEU A 62 2.24 -9.73 3.48
C LEU A 62 2.08 -9.93 4.98
N GLY A 63 3.17 -9.87 5.74
CA GLY A 63 3.16 -10.09 7.18
C GLY A 63 2.71 -11.50 7.56
N GLY A 64 3.03 -12.48 6.71
CA GLY A 64 2.57 -13.88 6.87
C GLY A 64 1.07 -14.10 6.59
N THR A 65 0.38 -13.08 6.06
CA THR A 65 -1.03 -13.15 5.72
C THR A 65 -1.23 -13.24 4.21
N GLN A 66 -1.82 -14.35 3.75
CA GLN A 66 -2.19 -14.52 2.34
C GLN A 66 -3.47 -13.77 1.99
N TYR A 67 -3.41 -12.90 1.00
CA TYR A 67 -4.55 -12.14 0.48
C TYR A 67 -4.99 -12.68 -0.89
N SER A 68 -6.32 -12.83 -1.05
CA SER A 68 -6.94 -13.04 -2.37
C SER A 68 -7.15 -11.71 -3.07
N ILE A 69 -6.88 -11.65 -4.37
CA ILE A 69 -7.00 -10.42 -5.15
C ILE A 69 -8.46 -10.10 -5.47
N LEU A 70 -8.84 -8.85 -5.24
CA LEU A 70 -10.09 -8.26 -5.72
C LEU A 70 -9.86 -7.48 -7.01
N MET A 71 -8.76 -6.74 -7.07
CA MET A 71 -8.34 -5.92 -8.20
C MET A 71 -6.83 -5.92 -8.29
N ALA A 72 -6.30 -6.00 -9.51
CA ALA A 72 -4.89 -5.72 -9.75
C ALA A 72 -4.74 -5.07 -11.12
N GLU A 73 -4.07 -3.93 -11.11
CA GLU A 73 -3.69 -3.13 -12.25
C GLU A 73 -2.20 -2.80 -12.12
N THR A 74 -1.66 -2.02 -13.06
CA THR A 74 -0.22 -1.70 -13.09
C THR A 74 0.21 -0.71 -11.99
N ASP A 75 -0.75 -0.01 -11.39
CA ASP A 75 -0.53 0.99 -10.36
C ASP A 75 -1.30 0.71 -9.06
N VAL A 76 -2.37 -0.11 -9.08
CA VAL A 76 -3.13 -0.46 -7.87
C VAL A 76 -3.38 -1.95 -7.73
N VAL A 77 -3.21 -2.48 -6.51
CA VAL A 77 -3.62 -3.83 -6.13
C VAL A 77 -4.48 -3.75 -4.87
N ILE A 78 -5.66 -4.36 -4.92
CA ILE A 78 -6.56 -4.50 -3.78
C ILE A 78 -6.78 -5.98 -3.51
N GLY A 79 -6.56 -6.38 -2.27
CA GLY A 79 -6.73 -7.75 -1.80
C GLY A 79 -7.58 -7.82 -0.53
N LYS A 80 -7.97 -9.04 -0.17
CA LYS A 80 -8.68 -9.31 1.08
C LYS A 80 -8.33 -10.67 1.67
N LYS A 81 -8.52 -10.78 2.99
CA LYS A 81 -8.57 -12.04 3.73
C LYS A 81 -9.68 -11.95 4.77
N GLY A 82 -10.77 -12.68 4.55
CA GLY A 82 -11.94 -12.60 5.44
C GLY A 82 -12.48 -11.17 5.49
N THR A 83 -12.36 -10.54 6.66
CA THR A 83 -12.78 -9.14 6.90
C THR A 83 -11.68 -8.12 6.68
N GLN A 84 -10.41 -8.55 6.64
CA GLN A 84 -9.26 -7.70 6.45
C GLN A 84 -9.11 -7.35 4.96
N GLY A 85 -8.88 -6.07 4.68
CA GLY A 85 -8.58 -5.56 3.35
C GLY A 85 -7.15 -5.02 3.27
N ILE A 86 -6.57 -5.08 2.09
CA ILE A 86 -5.29 -4.44 1.77
C ILE A 86 -5.41 -3.68 0.46
N CYS A 87 -4.87 -2.46 0.44
CA CYS A 87 -4.68 -1.67 -0.77
C CYS A 87 -3.21 -1.30 -0.90
N ILE A 88 -2.67 -1.47 -2.10
CA ILE A 88 -1.30 -1.15 -2.46
C ILE A 88 -1.35 -0.26 -3.69
N LYS A 89 -0.91 0.99 -3.56
CA LYS A 89 -0.87 1.97 -4.64
C LYS A 89 0.57 2.32 -4.97
N LYS A 90 0.96 2.10 -6.22
CA LYS A 90 2.22 2.56 -6.81
C LYS A 90 1.97 3.92 -7.47
N THR A 91 2.83 4.87 -7.15
CA THR A 91 2.80 6.23 -7.71
C THR A 91 3.76 6.36 -8.89
N ILE A 92 3.56 7.42 -9.69
CA ILE A 92 4.48 7.79 -10.76
C ILE A 92 5.86 8.24 -10.24
N ASN A 93 5.94 8.70 -9.00
CA ASN A 93 7.17 9.18 -8.35
C ASN A 93 7.92 8.06 -7.62
N ALA A 94 7.78 6.81 -8.08
CA ALA A 94 8.52 5.67 -7.54
C ALA A 94 8.26 5.38 -6.04
N LEU A 95 7.09 5.77 -5.52
CA LEU A 95 6.62 5.41 -4.17
C LEU A 95 5.55 4.32 -4.24
N ILE A 96 5.49 3.49 -3.20
CA ILE A 96 4.46 2.49 -2.95
C ILE A 96 3.85 2.76 -1.59
N ILE A 97 2.54 2.95 -1.55
CA ILE A 97 1.77 3.14 -0.34
C ILE A 97 0.98 1.87 -0.09
N ILE A 98 1.12 1.31 1.10
CA ILE A 98 0.41 0.11 1.56
C ILE A 98 -0.49 0.51 2.71
N GLY A 99 -1.77 0.19 2.60
CA GLY A 99 -2.73 0.32 3.69
C GLY A 99 -3.46 -0.99 3.93
N ILE A 100 -3.51 -1.39 5.20
CA ILE A 100 -4.26 -2.55 5.68
C ILE A 100 -5.38 -2.03 6.56
N CYS A 101 -6.59 -2.54 6.36
CA CYS A 101 -7.76 -2.24 7.18
C CYS A 101 -8.41 -3.53 7.68
N ASP A 102 -9.13 -3.42 8.78
CA ASP A 102 -10.04 -4.46 9.26
C ASP A 102 -11.33 -3.79 9.74
N LYS A 103 -12.32 -4.58 10.17
CA LYS A 103 -13.58 -4.06 10.69
C LYS A 103 -13.36 -3.06 11.83
N PRO A 104 -14.16 -1.97 11.89
CA PRO A 104 -15.37 -1.71 11.09
C PRO A 104 -15.13 -1.04 9.73
N MET A 105 -13.87 -0.82 9.32
CA MET A 105 -13.58 -0.15 8.05
C MET A 105 -13.89 -1.05 6.85
N GLU A 106 -14.55 -0.49 5.85
CA GLU A 106 -14.77 -1.16 4.57
C GLU A 106 -13.53 -1.07 3.67
N ILE A 107 -13.28 -2.13 2.89
CA ILE A 107 -12.14 -2.23 1.98
C ILE A 107 -12.11 -1.07 0.97
N GLY A 108 -13.29 -0.67 0.45
CA GLY A 108 -13.40 0.47 -0.46
C GLY A 108 -12.97 1.79 0.18
N ARG A 109 -13.26 1.99 1.47
CA ARG A 109 -12.80 3.18 2.21
C ARG A 109 -11.29 3.16 2.40
N CYS A 110 -10.71 2.01 2.73
CA CYS A 110 -9.26 1.86 2.84
C CYS A 110 -8.56 2.18 1.52
N ALA A 111 -9.07 1.66 0.40
CA ALA A 111 -8.51 1.94 -0.92
C ALA A 111 -8.57 3.44 -1.25
N ALA A 112 -9.72 4.09 -1.02
CA ALA A 112 -9.87 5.53 -1.24
C ALA A 112 -8.88 6.37 -0.41
N ILE A 113 -8.63 5.99 0.85
CA ILE A 113 -7.65 6.67 1.71
C ILE A 113 -6.23 6.54 1.13
N VAL A 114 -5.83 5.32 0.75
CA VAL A 114 -4.50 5.03 0.22
C VAL A 114 -4.27 5.77 -1.10
N GLU A 115 -5.25 5.78 -1.99
CA GLU A 115 -5.19 6.48 -3.28
C GLU A 115 -5.11 8.00 -3.10
N GLU A 116 -5.92 8.58 -2.21
CA GLU A 116 -5.90 10.02 -1.92
C GLU A 116 -4.52 10.47 -1.40
N ILE A 117 -3.90 9.70 -0.49
CA ILE A 117 -2.57 10.01 0.02
C ILE A 117 -1.51 9.82 -1.06
N ALA A 118 -1.62 8.78 -1.89
CA ALA A 118 -0.71 8.56 -3.01
C ALA A 118 -0.72 9.74 -4.00
N ASP A 119 -1.90 10.24 -4.35
CA ASP A 119 -2.06 11.40 -5.23
C ASP A 119 -1.53 12.69 -4.60
N ALA A 120 -1.80 12.91 -3.30
CA ALA A 120 -1.28 14.04 -2.55
C ALA A 120 0.26 14.06 -2.51
N LEU A 121 0.89 12.90 -2.33
CA LEU A 121 2.35 12.75 -2.35
C LEU A 121 2.94 13.01 -3.74
N VAL A 122 2.26 12.60 -4.80
CA VAL A 122 2.68 12.92 -6.17
C VAL A 122 2.66 14.43 -6.39
N TYR A 123 1.60 15.11 -5.93
CA TYR A 123 1.48 16.56 -6.06
C TYR A 123 2.54 17.31 -5.22
N ALA A 124 2.73 16.93 -3.95
CA ALA A 124 3.68 17.57 -3.06
C ALA A 124 5.13 17.48 -3.58
N ASN A 125 5.51 16.37 -4.21
CA ASN A 125 6.84 16.23 -4.81
C ASN A 125 7.05 17.09 -6.06
N ARG A 126 5.99 17.41 -6.81
CA ARG A 126 6.12 18.27 -8.01
C ARG A 126 6.46 19.72 -7.69
N VAL A 127 6.16 20.19 -6.48
CA VAL A 127 6.39 21.59 -6.06
C VAL A 127 7.85 21.85 -5.67
N ILE A 128 8.70 20.82 -5.62
CA ILE A 128 10.12 20.95 -5.25
C ILE A 128 11.00 21.19 -6.49
N ASP A 129 10.50 20.93 -7.69
CA ASP A 129 11.26 21.05 -8.95
C ASP A 129 10.99 22.35 -9.74
N ASP A 130 10.19 23.28 -9.21
CA ASP A 130 9.93 24.63 -9.75
C ASP A 130 10.48 25.73 -8.82
#